data_AF-A0A0D6KWY0-F1
#
_entry.id   AF-A0A0D6KWY0-F1
#
_cell.length_a   1.000
_cell.length_b   1.000
_cell.length_c   1.000
_cell.angle_alpha   90.00
_cell.angle_beta   90.00
_cell.angle_gamma   90.00
#
_symmetry.space_group_name_H-M   'P 1'
#
loop_
_entity.id
_entity.type
_entity.pdbx_description
1 polymer ?
#
loop_
_entity_poly.entity_id
_entity_poly.type
_entity_poly.pdbx_seq_one_letter_code
_entity_poly.pdbx_strand_id
1 'polypeptide(L)'
;MAKEIYSQEDDSHPMQLTSADIILRQQLEYSISRYFYEACDRFIQNLLSTCRWYVTTDASVMVLVIECPDEVTNWRILQKIVPMGKLLYKIVSSAKIRVCPPESQGIPFEMRVDELSIYGDDI
;
A
#
# COMPACT_ATOMS: atom_id res chain seq x y z
N MET A 1 -42.78 6.05 39.90
CA MET A 1 -41.30 6.02 39.80
C MET A 1 -40.94 4.91 38.82
N ALA A 2 -40.98 5.19 37.52
CA ALA A 2 -40.55 4.24 36.49
C ALA A 2 -39.09 4.57 36.14
N LYS A 3 -38.21 3.58 36.32
CA LYS A 3 -36.77 3.71 36.12
C LYS A 3 -36.51 3.54 34.62
N GLU A 4 -36.12 4.62 33.95
CA GLU A 4 -35.69 4.57 32.55
C GLU A 4 -34.43 3.69 32.46
N ILE A 5 -34.55 2.62 31.69
CA ILE A 5 -33.44 1.74 31.33
C ILE A 5 -32.79 2.41 30.11
N TYR A 6 -31.69 3.11 30.32
CA TYR A 6 -30.83 3.55 29.23
C TYR A 6 -30.11 2.31 28.67
N SER A 7 -30.53 1.87 27.47
CA SER A 7 -29.88 0.77 26.76
C SER A 7 -28.48 1.18 26.33
N GLN A 8 -27.50 0.49 26.91
CA GLN A 8 -26.07 0.56 26.61
C GLN A 8 -25.77 -0.22 25.31
N GLU A 9 -26.44 0.13 24.20
CA GLU A 9 -26.30 -0.58 22.90
C GLU A 9 -25.58 0.25 21.81
N ASP A 10 -25.17 1.49 22.11
CA ASP A 10 -24.80 2.48 21.08
C ASP A 10 -23.31 2.48 20.67
N ASP A 11 -22.46 1.68 21.32
CA ASP A 11 -20.99 1.66 21.08
C ASP A 11 -20.49 0.40 20.32
N SER A 12 -21.37 -0.27 19.56
CA SER A 12 -20.97 -1.45 18.78
C SER A 12 -20.52 -1.05 17.37
N HIS A 13 -19.21 -1.17 17.08
CA HIS A 13 -18.72 -1.04 15.71
C HIS A 13 -19.35 -2.13 14.82
N PRO A 14 -19.75 -1.82 13.58
CA PRO A 14 -20.32 -2.81 12.69
C PRO A 14 -19.32 -3.95 12.45
N MET A 15 -19.74 -5.19 12.73
CA MET A 15 -18.91 -6.40 12.56
C MET A 15 -18.53 -6.67 11.10
N GLN A 16 -19.18 -5.99 10.14
CA GLN A 16 -18.98 -6.17 8.71
C GLN A 16 -18.81 -4.81 8.03
N LEU A 17 -17.96 -4.79 7.00
CA LEU A 17 -17.79 -3.61 6.16
C LEU A 17 -19.12 -3.26 5.49
N THR A 18 -19.53 -2.01 5.64
CA THR A 18 -20.68 -1.49 4.90
C THR A 18 -20.27 -1.25 3.44
N SER A 19 -21.25 -1.09 2.55
CA SER A 19 -20.99 -0.68 1.17
C SER A 19 -20.27 0.67 1.09
N ALA A 20 -20.54 1.57 2.04
CA ALA A 20 -19.85 2.85 2.14
C ALA A 20 -18.37 2.66 2.48
N ASP A 21 -18.03 1.77 3.41
CA ASP A 21 -16.63 1.46 3.78
C ASP A 21 -15.86 0.88 2.58
N ILE A 22 -16.50 0.00 1.81
CA ILE A 22 -15.89 -0.59 0.59
C ILE A 22 -15.57 0.51 -0.43
N ILE A 23 -16.52 1.40 -0.70
CA ILE A 23 -16.34 2.50 -1.66
C ILE A 23 -15.24 3.45 -1.19
N LEU A 24 -15.22 3.81 0.10
CA LEU A 24 -14.20 4.70 0.67
C LEU A 24 -12.80 4.07 0.57
N ARG A 25 -12.67 2.76 0.84
CA ARG A 25 -11.39 2.04 0.67
C ARG A 25 -10.92 2.06 -0.78
N GLN A 26 -11.80 1.79 -1.74
CA GLN A 26 -11.45 1.82 -3.16
C GLN A 26 -11.01 3.22 -3.61
N GLN A 27 -11.69 4.27 -3.13
CA GLN A 27 -11.31 5.65 -3.42
C GLN A 27 -9.95 6.02 -2.82
N LEU A 28 -9.66 5.53 -1.61
CA LEU A 28 -8.37 5.72 -0.95
C LEU A 28 -7.26 5.02 -1.74
N GLU A 29 -7.43 3.74 -2.06
CA GLU A 29 -6.50 2.93 -2.86
C GLU A 29 -6.22 3.58 -4.23
N TYR A 30 -7.27 4.06 -4.92
CA TYR A 30 -7.15 4.76 -6.19
C TYR A 30 -6.37 6.08 -6.07
N SER A 31 -6.73 6.90 -5.07
CA SER A 31 -6.10 8.21 -4.87
C SER A 31 -4.61 8.05 -4.59
N ILE A 32 -4.24 7.11 -3.73
CA ILE A 32 -2.84 6.84 -3.38
C ILE A 32 -2.08 6.29 -4.57
N SER A 33 -2.67 5.36 -5.31
CA SER A 33 -2.06 4.82 -6.53
C SER A 33 -1.70 5.96 -7.49
N ARG A 34 -2.63 6.90 -7.69
CA ARG A 34 -2.41 8.07 -8.54
C ARG A 34 -1.29 8.97 -8.01
N TYR A 35 -1.35 9.40 -6.75
CA TYR A 35 -0.33 10.27 -6.16
C TYR A 35 1.05 9.62 -6.17
N PHE A 36 1.13 8.31 -5.88
CA PHE A 36 2.38 7.57 -5.93
C PHE A 36 2.98 7.55 -7.34
N TYR A 37 2.18 7.21 -8.36
CA TYR A 37 2.66 7.15 -9.73
C TYR A 37 3.07 8.52 -10.27
N GLU A 38 2.32 9.58 -9.95
CA GLU A 38 2.64 10.96 -10.33
C GLU A 38 3.93 11.46 -9.66
N ALA A 39 4.21 11.03 -8.42
CA ALA A 39 5.43 11.38 -7.69
C ALA A 39 6.68 10.62 -8.17
N CYS A 40 6.51 9.51 -8.89
CA CYS A 40 7.62 8.72 -9.44
C CYS A 40 8.34 9.46 -10.57
N ASP A 41 9.66 9.28 -10.67
CA ASP A 41 10.40 9.73 -11.84
C ASP A 41 10.02 8.93 -13.10
N ARG A 42 10.44 9.41 -14.28
CA ARG A 42 10.14 8.74 -15.56
C ARG A 42 10.67 7.30 -15.63
N PHE A 43 11.77 7.00 -14.94
CA PHE A 43 12.36 5.67 -14.97
C PHE A 43 11.49 4.67 -14.20
N ILE A 44 11.05 5.04 -13.00
CA ILE A 44 10.14 4.24 -12.18
C ILE A 44 8.78 4.10 -12.88
N GLN A 45 8.24 5.19 -13.44
CA GLN A 45 6.99 5.14 -14.22
C GLN A 45 7.08 4.14 -15.37
N ASN A 46 8.18 4.16 -16.13
CA ASN A 46 8.39 3.21 -17.23
C ASN A 46 8.45 1.76 -16.73
N LEU A 47 9.16 1.48 -15.63
CA LEU A 47 9.18 0.14 -15.04
C LEU A 47 7.79 -0.31 -14.58
N LEU A 48 7.06 0.55 -13.86
CA LEU A 48 5.72 0.23 -13.39
C LEU A 48 4.74 0.02 -14.55
N SER A 49 4.91 0.73 -15.67
CA SER A 49 4.07 0.55 -16.86
C SER A 49 4.22 -0.83 -17.52
N THR A 50 5.32 -1.54 -17.26
CA THR A 50 5.54 -2.93 -17.70
C THR A 50 5.05 -3.97 -16.69
N CYS A 51 4.70 -3.56 -15.48
CA CYS A 51 4.23 -4.44 -14.42
C CYS A 51 2.72 -4.34 -14.24
N ARG A 52 2.09 -5.37 -13.67
CA ARG A 52 0.80 -5.19 -13.00
C ARG A 52 1.08 -4.71 -11.59
N TRP A 53 0.48 -3.59 -11.19
CA TRP A 53 0.66 -3.07 -9.84
C TRP A 53 -0.64 -2.45 -9.32
N TYR A 54 -0.80 -2.48 -8.00
CA TYR A 54 -1.99 -1.95 -7.33
C TYR A 54 -1.68 -1.66 -5.85
N VAL A 55 -2.47 -0.76 -5.27
CA VAL A 55 -2.49 -0.53 -3.83
C VAL A 55 -3.68 -1.26 -3.23
N THR A 56 -3.48 -1.93 -2.10
CA THR A 56 -4.54 -2.55 -1.32
C THR A 56 -4.42 -2.21 0.16
N THR A 57 -5.56 -2.14 0.83
CA THR A 57 -5.69 -1.85 2.26
C THR A 57 -6.39 -3.02 2.96
N ASP A 58 -5.63 -4.08 3.24
CA ASP A 58 -6.11 -5.12 4.16
C ASP A 58 -5.86 -4.67 5.61
N ALA A 59 -6.72 -5.11 6.53
CA ALA A 59 -7.14 -4.52 7.81
C ALA A 59 -6.08 -4.00 8.81
N SER A 60 -4.79 -4.06 8.50
CA SER A 60 -3.69 -3.57 9.35
C SER A 60 -2.70 -2.63 8.67
N VAL A 61 -2.48 -2.72 7.35
CA VAL A 61 -1.48 -1.89 6.67
C VAL A 61 -1.73 -1.84 5.17
N MET A 62 -1.42 -0.70 4.58
CA MET A 62 -1.47 -0.53 3.13
C MET A 62 -0.30 -1.24 2.45
N VAL A 63 -0.58 -1.89 1.32
CA VAL A 63 0.42 -2.62 0.54
C VAL A 63 0.39 -2.15 -0.90
N LEU A 64 1.53 -1.64 -1.39
CA LEU A 64 1.80 -1.50 -2.82
C LEU A 64 2.31 -2.84 -3.34
N VAL A 65 1.52 -3.51 -4.18
CA VAL A 65 1.89 -4.78 -4.82
C VAL A 65 2.38 -4.50 -6.24
N ILE A 66 3.54 -5.08 -6.59
CA ILE A 66 4.12 -5.01 -7.94
C ILE A 66 4.39 -6.43 -8.43
N GLU A 67 3.61 -6.87 -9.40
CA GLU A 67 3.75 -8.15 -10.08
C GLU A 67 4.59 -7.98 -11.35
N CYS A 68 5.78 -8.56 -11.33
CA CYS A 68 6.76 -8.41 -12.41
C CYS A 68 6.54 -9.48 -13.50
N PRO A 69 6.61 -9.12 -14.79
CA PRO A 69 6.41 -10.06 -15.89
C PRO A 69 7.59 -11.02 -16.11
N ASP A 70 8.80 -10.63 -15.71
CA ASP A 70 10.04 -11.41 -15.90
C ASP A 70 11.09 -11.08 -14.80
N GLU A 71 12.13 -11.91 -14.68
CA GLU A 71 13.20 -11.75 -13.69
C GLU A 71 14.01 -10.46 -13.86
N VAL A 72 14.22 -10.00 -15.11
CA VAL A 72 14.99 -8.77 -15.38
C VAL A 72 14.21 -7.56 -14.87
N THR A 73 12.90 -7.53 -15.13
CA THR A 73 12.00 -6.48 -14.62
C THR A 73 11.93 -6.54 -13.09
N ASN A 74 11.83 -7.73 -12.49
CA ASN A 74 11.87 -7.90 -11.03
C ASN A 74 13.13 -7.30 -10.42
N TRP A 75 14.30 -7.64 -10.95
CA TRP A 75 15.58 -7.11 -10.47
C TRP A 75 15.64 -5.58 -10.61
N ARG A 76 15.18 -5.02 -11.73
CA ARG A 76 15.14 -3.56 -11.93
C ARG A 76 14.23 -2.84 -10.95
N ILE A 77 13.07 -3.43 -10.63
CA ILE A 77 12.15 -2.93 -9.61
C ILE A 77 12.82 -2.95 -8.23
N LEU A 78 13.48 -4.06 -7.86
CA LEU A 78 14.20 -4.17 -6.58
C LEU A 78 15.31 -3.12 -6.45
N GLN A 79 16.03 -2.78 -7.53
CA GLN A 79 17.04 -1.71 -7.52
C GLN A 79 16.45 -0.31 -7.23
N LYS A 80 15.14 -0.12 -7.39
CA LYS A 80 14.44 1.15 -7.15
C LYS A 80 13.55 1.13 -5.92
N ILE A 81 13.59 0.07 -5.12
CA ILE A 81 12.66 -0.12 -4.01
C ILE A 81 12.80 0.94 -2.92
N VAL A 82 14.03 1.38 -2.60
CA VAL A 82 14.28 2.41 -1.58
C VAL A 82 13.74 3.78 -2.03
N PRO A 83 14.06 4.30 -3.23
CA PRO A 83 13.41 5.51 -3.76
C PRO A 83 11.88 5.44 -3.78
N MET A 84 11.31 4.32 -4.23
CA MET A 84 9.85 4.11 -4.21
C MET A 84 9.30 4.14 -2.79
N GLY A 85 9.98 3.51 -1.83
CA GLY A 85 9.61 3.51 -0.42
C GLY A 85 9.63 4.91 0.19
N LYS A 86 10.66 5.72 -0.12
CA LYS A 86 10.75 7.13 0.32
C LYS A 86 9.61 7.98 -0.27
N LEU A 87 9.23 7.76 -1.52
CA LEU A 87 8.09 8.44 -2.14
C LEU A 87 6.77 8.02 -1.51
N LEU A 88 6.56 6.72 -1.32
CA LEU A 88 5.35 6.19 -0.70
C LEU A 88 5.21 6.67 0.75
N TYR A 89 6.30 6.73 1.52
CA TYR A 89 6.30 7.24 2.90
C TYR A 89 5.82 8.69 3.02
N LYS A 90 6.14 9.54 2.03
CA LYS A 90 5.67 10.93 1.98
C LYS A 90 4.16 11.05 1.80
N ILE A 91 3.51 10.01 1.26
CA ILE A 91 2.07 9.95 1.03
C ILE A 91 1.38 9.25 2.20
N VAL A 92 1.96 8.15 2.67
CA VAL A 92 1.42 7.28 3.72
C VAL A 92 2.54 6.80 4.63
N SER A 93 2.46 7.15 5.91
CA SER A 93 3.52 6.88 6.90
C SER A 93 3.64 5.41 7.31
N SER A 94 2.59 4.59 7.09
CA SER A 94 2.56 3.15 7.40
C SER A 94 2.08 2.36 6.18
N ALA A 95 3.04 1.76 5.48
CA ALA A 95 2.78 0.96 4.29
C ALA A 95 3.87 -0.10 4.07
N LYS A 96 3.61 -1.02 3.15
CA LYS A 96 4.57 -2.00 2.66
C LYS A 96 4.66 -1.93 1.14
N ILE A 97 5.84 -2.20 0.61
CA ILE A 97 6.03 -2.51 -0.81
C ILE A 97 6.27 -4.02 -0.91
N ARG A 98 5.47 -4.70 -1.72
CA ARG A 98 5.58 -6.13 -2.03
C ARG A 98 5.91 -6.30 -3.50
N VAL A 99 7.07 -6.86 -3.80
CA VAL A 99 7.51 -7.15 -5.16
C VAL A 99 7.40 -8.65 -5.41
N CYS A 100 6.47 -9.03 -6.27
CA CYS A 100 6.23 -10.41 -6.66
C CYS A 100 7.04 -10.74 -7.93
N PRO A 101 7.89 -11.79 -7.90
CA PRO A 101 8.49 -12.33 -9.11
C PRO A 101 7.42 -13.02 -10.00
N PRO A 102 7.76 -13.38 -11.25
CA PRO A 102 6.85 -14.12 -12.12
C PRO A 102 6.31 -15.39 -11.46
N GLU A 103 5.07 -15.77 -11.80
CA GLU A 103 4.46 -17.00 -11.29
C GLU A 103 5.42 -18.18 -11.52
N SER A 104 5.68 -18.97 -10.47
CA SER A 104 6.67 -20.08 -10.37
C SER A 104 8.09 -19.74 -9.90
N GLN A 105 8.47 -18.47 -9.75
CA GLN A 105 9.87 -18.10 -9.48
C GLN A 105 10.08 -17.41 -8.13
N GLY A 106 10.03 -18.16 -7.04
CA GLY A 106 10.48 -17.70 -5.72
C GLY A 106 9.43 -17.00 -4.87
N ILE A 107 9.90 -16.39 -3.78
CA ILE A 107 9.04 -15.73 -2.78
C ILE A 107 9.02 -14.21 -3.02
N PRO A 108 7.86 -13.54 -2.83
CA PRO A 108 7.80 -12.09 -2.89
C PRO A 108 8.73 -11.42 -1.89
N PHE A 109 9.37 -10.34 -2.31
CA PHE A 109 10.13 -9.47 -1.43
C PHE A 109 9.19 -8.45 -0.79
N GLU A 110 9.33 -8.22 0.51
CA GLU A 110 8.55 -7.21 1.25
C GLU A 110 9.46 -6.23 1.97
N MET A 111 9.12 -4.95 1.91
CA MET A 111 9.78 -3.88 2.66
C MET A 111 8.75 -2.95 3.29
N ARG A 112 8.91 -2.68 4.58
CA ARG A 112 8.14 -1.68 5.32
C ARG A 112 8.66 -0.29 5.04
N VAL A 113 7.78 0.66 4.72
CA VAL A 113 8.20 2.05 4.42
C VAL A 113 8.40 2.87 5.69
N ASP A 114 7.73 2.50 6.79
CA ASP A 114 7.86 3.14 8.09
C ASP A 114 9.26 2.95 8.70
N GLU A 115 9.95 1.85 8.38
CA GLU A 115 11.32 1.57 8.81
C GLU A 115 12.38 2.38 8.05
N LEU A 116 12.03 2.97 6.89
CA LEU A 116 12.97 3.78 6.10
C LEU A 116 13.29 5.13 6.75
N SER A 117 12.39 5.63 7.60
CA SER A 117 12.54 6.91 8.31
C SER A 117 13.76 6.94 9.25
N ILE A 118 14.29 5.76 9.61
CA ILE A 118 15.48 5.60 10.47
C ILE A 118 16.77 5.98 9.73
N TYR A 119 16.76 6.00 8.39
CA TYR A 119 17.94 6.27 7.55
C TYR A 119 17.94 7.68 6.94
N GLY A 120 17.19 8.61 7.53
CA GLY A 120 16.82 9.90 6.93
C GLY A 120 17.75 11.10 7.16
N ASP A 121 18.81 10.98 7.95
CA ASP A 121 19.61 12.15 8.37
C ASP A 121 20.92 12.41 7.59
N ASP A 122 21.27 11.62 6.57
CA ASP A 122 22.53 11.82 5.82
C ASP A 122 22.33 11.84 4.30
N ILE A 123 21.93 12.98 3.72
CA ILE A 123 22.43 13.55 2.42
C ILE A 123 22.30 15.08 2.47
#